data_AF-A0A966W756-F1
#
_entry.id   AF-A0A966W756-F1
#
_cell.length_a   1.000
_cell.length_b   1.000
_cell.length_c   1.000
_cell.angle_alpha   90.00
_cell.angle_beta   90.00
_cell.angle_gamma   90.00
#
_symmetry.space_group_name_H-M   'P 1'
#
loop_
_entity.id
_entity.type
_entity.pdbx_description
1 polymer ?
#
loop_
_entity_poly.entity_id
_entity_poly.type
_entity_poly.pdbx_seq_one_letter_code
_entity_poly.pdbx_strand_id
1 'polypeptide(L)' 'MEGRVDVVIVGAGFAGMYMLHSCRKAGLSAIVYERGGGVGG' A
#
# COMPACT_ATOMS: atom_id res chain seq x y z
N MET A 1 8.74 11.48 13.88
CA MET A 1 8.52 10.02 13.78
C MET A 1 8.98 9.60 12.39
N GLU A 2 10.26 9.24 12.22
CA GLU A 2 10.74 8.68 10.95
C GLU A 2 10.31 7.21 10.88
N GLY A 3 9.07 6.99 10.43
CA GLY A 3 8.59 5.65 10.13
C GLY A 3 9.17 5.21 8.80
N ARG A 4 10.26 4.45 8.82
CA ARG A 4 10.80 3.80 7.62
C ARG A 4 9.84 2.67 7.24
N VAL A 5 9.33 2.71 6.01
CA VAL A 5 8.57 1.61 5.40
C VAL A 5 9.43 0.96 4.33
N ASP A 6 9.26 -0.34 4.13
CA ASP A 6 9.98 -1.08 3.09
C ASP A 6 9.41 -0.79 1.70
N VAL A 7 8.10 -0.53 1.61
CA VAL A 7 7.39 -0.30 0.34
C VAL A 7 6.41 0.87 0.46
N VAL A 8 6.42 1.74 -0.56
CA VAL A 8 5.38 2.75 -0.79
C VAL A 8 4.61 2.36 -2.04
N ILE A 9 3.29 2.25 -1.93
CA ILE A 9 2.38 1.91 -3.02
C ILE A 9 1.57 3.16 -3.37
N VAL A 10 1.53 3.54 -4.65
CA VAL A 10 0.73 4.68 -5.14
C VAL A 10 -0.44 4.13 -5.96
N GLY A 11 -1.65 4.48 -5.54
CA GLY A 11 -2.90 3.96 -6.07
C GLY A 11 -3.48 2.85 -5.18
N ALA A 12 -4.70 3.04 -4.66
CA ALA A 12 -5.45 2.05 -3.88
C ALA A 12 -6.55 1.35 -4.71
N GLY A 13 -6.32 1.21 -6.01
CA GLY A 13 -7.09 0.32 -6.87
C GLY A 13 -6.80 -1.16 -6.59
N PHE A 14 -7.40 -2.06 -7.37
CA PHE A 14 -7.25 -3.52 -7.21
C PHE A 14 -5.78 -3.97 -7.12
N ALA A 15 -4.94 -3.50 -8.06
CA ALA A 15 -3.53 -3.87 -8.10
C ALA A 15 -2.76 -3.38 -6.86
N GLY A 16 -3.03 -2.15 -6.40
CA GLY A 16 -2.38 -1.59 -5.21
C GLY A 16 -2.77 -2.32 -3.94
N MET A 17 -4.05 -2.67 -3.78
CA MET A 17 -4.53 -3.44 -2.64
C MET A 17 -4.01 -4.89 -2.66
N TYR A 18 -3.89 -5.50 -3.83
CA TYR A 18 -3.25 -6.81 -3.97
C TYR A 18 -1.76 -6.77 -3.65
N MET A 19 -1.06 -5.69 -4.03
CA MET A 19 0.34 -5.48 -3.65
C MET A 19 0.48 -5.33 -2.14
N LEU A 20 -0.39 -4.54 -1.48
CA LEU A 20 -0.41 -4.42 -0.03
C LEU A 20 -0.63 -5.78 0.66
N HIS A 21 -1.56 -6.59 0.14
CA HIS A 21 -1.77 -7.96 0.62
C HIS A 21 -0.50 -8.80 0.50
N SER A 22 0.20 -8.70 -0.63
CA SER A 22 1.43 -9.45 -0.90
C SER A 22 2.58 -9.01 0.00
N CYS A 23 2.78 -7.71 0.20
CA CYS A 23 3.76 -7.15 1.14
C CYS A 23 3.53 -7.64 2.57
N ARG A 24 2.26 -7.67 3.02
CA ARG A 24 1.89 -8.20 4.35
C ARG A 24 2.26 -9.67 4.50
N LYS A 25 2.02 -10.49 3.47
CA LYS A 25 2.41 -11.91 3.48
C LYS A 25 3.93 -12.10 3.47
N ALA A 26 4.67 -11.18 2.88
CA ALA A 26 6.13 -11.17 2.86
C ALA A 26 6.76 -10.61 4.14
N GLY A 27 5.97 -10.14 5.12
CA GLY A 27 6.46 -9.52 6.34
C GLY A 27 7.03 -8.11 6.15
N LEU A 28 6.72 -7.45 5.04
CA LEU A 28 7.18 -6.11 4.72
C LEU A 28 6.22 -5.05 5.28
N SER A 29 6.80 -3.98 5.82
CA SER A 29 6.05 -2.78 6.17
C SER A 29 5.72 -1.99 4.90
N ALA A 30 4.45 -1.61 4.73
CA ALA A 30 3.99 -0.91 3.54
C ALA A 30 2.94 0.14 3.86
N ILE A 31 2.96 1.23 3.08
CA ILE A 31 1.94 2.28 3.09
C ILE A 31 1.37 2.47 1.69
N VAL A 32 0.07 2.72 1.59
CA VAL A 32 -0.63 2.99 0.34
C VAL A 32 -1.12 4.43 0.35
N TYR A 33 -0.85 5.17 -0.72
CA TYR A 33 -1.39 6.51 -0.95
C TYR A 33 -2.38 6.47 -2.11
N GLU A 34 -3.53 7.10 -1.92
CA GLU A 34 -4.56 7.28 -2.94
C GLU A 34 -5.01 8.74 -2.94
N ARG A 35 -5.25 9.28 -4.13
CA ARG A 35 -5.79 10.63 -4.29
C ARG A 35 -7.28 10.67 -3.98
N GLY A 36 -8.01 9.61 -4.35
CA GLY A 36 -9.42 9.45 -4.06
C GLY A 36 -9.71 9.36 -2.55
N GLY A 37 -10.96 9.63 -2.17
CA GLY A 37 -11.42 9.50 -0.79
C GLY A 37 -11.68 8.06 -0.34
N GLY A 38 -11.39 7.07 -1.18
CA GLY A 38 -11.67 5.66 -0.96
C GLY A 38 -10.78 4.75 -1.80
N VAL A 39 -11.00 3.44 -1.70
CA VAL A 39 -10.25 2.40 -2.42
C VAL A 39 -11.08 1.85 -3.60
N GLY A 40 -10.43 1.21 -4.57
CA GLY A 40 -11.09 0.54 -5.70
C GLY A 40 -10.70 1.07 -7.08
N GLY A 41 -10.21 2.31 -7.14
CA GLY A 41 -9.87 3.03 -8.38
C GLY A 41 -10.64 4.33 -8.50
#